data_AF-X1GYW5-F1
#
_entry.id   AF-X1GYW5-F1
#
_cell.length_a   1.000
_cell.length_b   1.000
_cell.length_c   1.000
_cell.angle_alpha   90.00
_cell.angle_beta   90.00
_cell.angle_gamma   90.00
#
_symmetry.space_group_name_H-M   'P 1'
#
loop_
_entity.id
_entity.type
_entity.pdbx_description
1 polymer ?
#
loop_
_entity_poly.entity_id
_entity_poly.type
_entity_poly.pdbx_seq_one_letter_code
_entity_poly.pdbx_strand_id
1 'polypeptide(L)' 'MTTSKFSKYWTLIIILLVTIIAIGSIVAWSRYSPSQPIEISIPTAQELQGKIYIGGAVSNPGFYSLQAGDTIEALIQTA' A
#
# COMPACT_ATOMS: atom_id res chain seq x y z
N MET A 1 -24.60 2.41 61.98
CA MET A 1 -25.19 1.85 60.74
C MET A 1 -25.83 3.00 59.95
N THR A 2 -25.04 3.72 59.16
CA THR A 2 -25.47 4.92 58.40
C THR A 2 -25.19 4.71 56.91
N THR A 3 -25.78 3.65 56.35
CA THR A 3 -25.50 3.15 54.98
C THR A 3 -26.54 3.59 53.94
N SER A 4 -27.40 4.58 54.22
CA SER A 4 -28.50 4.93 53.31
C SER A 4 -28.23 6.11 52.38
N LYS A 5 -27.45 7.12 52.82
CA LYS A 5 -27.18 8.32 52.00
C LYS A 5 -25.93 8.18 51.14
N PHE A 6 -24.88 7.54 51.68
CA PHE A 6 -23.58 7.41 51.01
C PHE A 6 -23.66 6.51 49.75
N SER A 7 -24.50 5.47 49.79
CA SER A 7 -24.75 4.57 48.67
C SER A 7 -25.36 5.29 47.46
N LYS A 8 -26.34 6.18 47.68
CA LYS A 8 -26.97 6.92 46.58
C LYS A 8 -25.99 7.86 45.87
N TYR A 9 -25.14 8.56 46.62
CA TYR A 9 -24.10 9.41 46.01
C TYR A 9 -23.06 8.58 45.26
N TRP A 10 -22.65 7.44 45.82
CA TRP A 10 -21.75 6.51 45.14
C TRP A 10 -22.35 5.95 43.85
N THR A 11 -23.64 5.60 43.83
CA THR A 11 -24.33 5.17 42.61
C THR A 11 -24.34 6.27 41.56
N LEU A 12 -24.61 7.53 41.93
CA LEU A 12 -24.57 8.66 41.00
C LEU A 12 -23.16 8.89 40.44
N ILE A 13 -22.12 8.77 41.27
CA ILE A 13 -20.72 8.89 40.85
C ILE A 13 -20.35 7.79 39.85
N ILE A 14 -20.75 6.54 40.10
CA ILE A 14 -20.49 5.42 39.19
C ILE A 14 -21.19 5.65 37.85
N ILE A 15 -22.46 6.05 37.86
CA ILE A 15 -23.22 6.33 36.62
C ILE A 15 -22.56 7.45 35.82
N LEU A 16 -22.13 8.53 36.48
CA LEU A 16 -21.43 9.63 35.84
C LEU A 16 -20.13 9.15 35.19
N LEU A 17 -19.33 8.35 35.92
CA LEU A 17 -18.07 7.82 35.43
C LEU A 17 -18.27 6.95 34.17
N VAL A 18 -19.23 6.04 34.22
CA VAL A 18 -19.57 5.15 33.10
C VAL A 18 -20.02 5.97 31.89
N THR A 19 -20.80 7.02 32.11
CA THR A 19 -21.27 7.91 31.03
C THR A 19 -20.10 8.61 30.33
N ILE A 20 -19.14 9.14 31.08
CA ILE A 20 -17.95 9.81 30.52
C ILE A 20 -17.10 8.82 29.71
N ILE A 21 -16.88 7.61 30.24
CA ILE A 21 -16.11 6.56 29.56
C ILE A 21 -16.80 6.13 28.26
N ALA A 22 -18.13 5.95 28.28
CA ALA A 22 -18.90 5.57 27.09
C ALA A 22 -18.79 6.64 25.99
N ILE A 23 -19.00 7.91 26.33
CA ILE A 23 -18.87 9.03 25.38
C ILE A 23 -17.44 9.10 24.81
N GLY A 24 -16.43 9.02 25.68
CA GLY A 24 -15.03 9.04 25.28
C GLY A 24 -14.67 7.90 24.32
N SER A 25 -15.16 6.70 24.60
CA SER A 25 -14.93 5.51 23.77
C SER A 25 -15.57 5.64 22.39
N ILE A 26 -16.80 6.15 22.33
CA ILE A 26 -17.52 6.40 21.06
C ILE A 26 -16.77 7.43 20.22
N VAL A 27 -16.33 8.52 20.84
CA VAL A 27 -15.57 9.57 20.13
C VAL A 27 -14.23 9.04 19.62
N ALA A 28 -13.50 8.29 20.46
CA ALA A 28 -12.23 7.67 20.07
C ALA A 28 -12.42 6.69 18.89
N TRP A 29 -13.45 5.85 18.94
CA TRP A 29 -13.77 4.92 17.85
C TRP A 29 -14.21 5.64 16.57
N SER A 30 -14.99 6.73 16.69
CA SER A 30 -15.44 7.51 15.53
C SER A 30 -14.30 8.20 14.77
N ARG A 31 -13.21 8.54 15.49
CA ARG A 31 -12.01 9.17 14.93
C ARG A 31 -10.93 8.15 14.56
N TYR A 32 -11.16 6.88 14.88
CA TYR A 32 -10.30 5.79 14.48
C TYR A 32 -10.55 5.46 13.00
N SER A 33 -9.91 6.20 12.09
CA SER A 33 -9.78 5.75 10.71
C SER A 33 -8.70 4.68 10.66
N PRO A 34 -9.02 3.40 10.38
CA PRO A 34 -7.99 2.42 10.09
C PRO A 34 -7.20 2.94 8.89
N SER A 35 -5.87 3.01 9.06
CA SER A 35 -4.94 3.34 7.98
C SER A 35 -5.30 2.48 6.78
N GLN A 36 -5.77 3.11 5.69
CA GLN A 36 -6.12 2.37 4.48
C GLN A 36 -4.90 1.56 4.06
N PRO A 37 -5.07 0.26 3.70
CA PRO A 37 -3.97 -0.51 3.18
C PRO A 37 -3.43 0.22 1.96
N ILE A 38 -2.14 0.58 2.01
CA ILE A 38 -1.48 1.24 0.90
C ILE A 38 -1.45 0.25 -0.26
N GLU A 39 -2.16 0.58 -1.35
CA GLU A 39 -2.09 -0.21 -2.58
C GLU A 39 -0.74 0.05 -3.23
N ILE A 40 0.15 -0.95 -3.22
CA ILE A 40 1.44 -0.88 -3.91
C ILE A 40 1.19 -1.29 -5.35
N SER A 41 0.97 -0.32 -6.23
CA SER A 41 1.02 -0.56 -7.67
C SER A 41 2.48 -0.59 -8.10
N ILE A 42 2.96 -1.75 -8.54
CA ILE A 42 4.25 -1.87 -9.22
C ILE A 42 3.99 -1.51 -10.69
N PRO A 43 4.47 -0.35 -11.18
CA PRO A 43 4.37 -0.07 -12.61
C PRO A 43 5.18 -1.13 -13.36
N THR A 44 4.57 -1.77 -14.36
CA THR A 44 5.30 -2.64 -15.29
C THR A 44 6.47 -1.84 -15.84
N ALA A 45 7.68 -2.34 -15.64
CA ALA A 45 8.87 -1.72 -16.22
C ALA A 45 8.60 -1.53 -17.72
N GLN A 46 8.75 -0.29 -18.19
CA GLN A 46 8.58 0.06 -19.59
C GLN A 46 9.39 -0.96 -20.40
N GLU A 47 8.71 -1.81 -21.18
CA GLU A 47 9.41 -2.71 -22.07
C GLU A 47 10.31 -1.86 -22.95
N LEU A 48 11.60 -2.20 -22.96
CA LEU A 48 12.62 -1.47 -23.70
C LEU A 48 12.41 -1.80 -25.19
N GLN A 49 11.37 -1.22 -25.79
CA GLN A 49 11.00 -1.39 -27.18
C GLN A 49 11.83 -0.40 -28.01
N GLY A 50 13.03 -0.84 -28.38
CA GLY A 50 13.99 -0.06 -29.15
C GLY A 50 14.33 -0.72 -30.48
N LYS A 51 14.94 0.04 -31.39
CA LYS A 51 15.66 -0.55 -32.52
C LYS A 51 17.15 -0.35 -32.30
N ILE A 52 17.94 -1.41 -32.42
CA ILE A 52 19.40 -1.36 -32.35
C ILE A 52 19.97 -1.54 -33.75
N TYR A 53 21.02 -0.78 -34.07
CA TYR A 53 21.75 -0.94 -35.32
C TYR A 53 22.83 -2.00 -35.16
N ILE A 54 22.80 -3.02 -36.02
CA ILE A 54 23.81 -4.07 -36.08
C ILE A 54 24.56 -3.91 -37.40
N GLY A 55 25.89 -3.81 -37.33
CA GLY A 55 26.75 -3.66 -38.48
C GLY A 55 28.14 -4.25 -38.23
N GLY A 56 29.01 -4.17 -39.24
CA GLY A 56 30.35 -4.74 -39.19
C GLY A 56 30.42 -6.12 -39.85
N ALA A 57 30.98 -7.12 -39.15
CA ALA A 57 31.16 -8.48 -39.64
C ALA A 57 29.90 -9.35 -39.42
N VAL A 58 28.77 -8.92 -39.99
CA VAL A 58 27.48 -9.61 -39.92
C VAL A 58 26.91 -9.78 -41.34
N SER A 59 25.98 -10.72 -41.55
CA SER A 59 25.54 -11.11 -42.91
C SER A 59 24.56 -10.11 -43.51
N ASN A 60 23.74 -9.48 -42.68
CA ASN A 60 22.69 -8.53 -43.02
C ASN A 60 22.70 -7.34 -42.03
N PRO A 61 23.55 -6.31 -42.27
CA PRO A 61 23.57 -5.13 -41.42
C PRO A 61 22.25 -4.34 -41.50
N GLY A 62 21.76 -3.84 -40.37
CA GLY A 62 20.48 -3.15 -40.33
C GLY A 62 19.98 -2.80 -38.93
N PHE A 63 18.76 -2.27 -38.87
CA PHE A 63 18.06 -1.98 -37.62
C PHE A 63 17.19 -3.16 -37.21
N TYR A 64 17.50 -3.73 -36.05
CA TYR A 64 16.81 -4.88 -35.47
C TYR A 64 16.00 -4.45 -34.25
N SER A 65 14.83 -5.06 -34.06
CA SER A 65 14.00 -4.80 -32.88
C SER A 65 14.66 -5.41 -31.65
N LEU A 66 14.80 -4.63 -30.60
CA LEU A 66 15.28 -5.05 -29.28
C LEU A 66 14.09 -5.02 -28.32
N GLN A 67 13.77 -6.17 -27.72
CA GLN A 67 12.75 -6.31 -26.68
C GLN A 67 13.39 -6.65 -25.34
N ALA A 68 12.68 -6.37 -24.24
CA ALA A 68 13.13 -6.71 -22.91
C ALA A 68 13.16 -8.26 -22.75
N GLY A 69 14.35 -8.83 -22.65
CA GLY A 69 14.55 -10.28 -22.57
C GLY A 69 15.23 -10.90 -23.79
N ASP A 70 15.43 -10.13 -24.86
CA ASP A 70 16.25 -10.57 -26.00
C ASP A 70 17.71 -10.68 -25.58
N THR A 71 18.38 -11.74 -26.05
CA THR A 71 19.83 -11.89 -25.89
C THR A 71 20.56 -11.31 -27.08
N ILE A 72 21.78 -10.82 -26.86
CA ILE A 72 22.65 -10.31 -27.93
C ILE A 72 22.91 -11.40 -29.00
N GLU A 73 23.02 -12.66 -28.57
CA GLU A 73 23.19 -13.81 -29.45
C GLU A 73 22.03 -13.97 -30.43
N ALA A 74 20.78 -13.85 -29.95
CA ALA A 74 19.59 -13.93 -30.79
C ALA A 74 19.57 -12.80 -31.83
N LEU A 75 19.99 -11.59 -31.44
CA LEU A 75 20.05 -10.44 -32.35
C LEU A 75 21.12 -10.62 -33.44
N ILE A 76 22.29 -11.16 -33.09
CA ILE A 76 23.37 -11.43 -34.05
C ILE A 76 22.98 -12.54 -35.04
N GLN A 77 22.22 -13.54 -34.61
CA GLN A 77 21.71 -14.59 -35.51
C GLN A 77 20.72 -14.08 -36.56
N THR A 78 20.01 -12.99 -36.26
CA THR A 78 19.10 -12.35 -37.22
C THR A 78 19.78 -11.34 -38.14
N ALA A 79 21.03 -10.96 -37.81
CA ALA A 79 21.84 -9.97 -38.49
C ALA A 79 22.80 -10.55 -39.54
#